data_AF-F9XBX4-F1
#
_entry.id   AF-F9XBX4-F1
#
_cell.length_a   1.000
_cell.length_b   1.000
_cell.length_c   1.000
_cell.angle_alpha   90.00
_cell.angle_beta   90.00
_cell.angle_gamma   90.00
#
_symmetry.space_group_name_H-M   'P 1'
#
loop_
_entity.id
_entity.type
_entity.pdbx_description
1 polymer ?
#
loop_
_entity_poly.entity_id
_entity_poly.type
_entity_poly.pdbx_seq_one_letter_code
_entity_poly.pdbx_strand_id
1 'polypeptide(L)'
;MFANIALLATAATSVLARPHDPNAEKPIPYKYAANNPEAVLPFQAIAPTSPGVPLSQYRKGKVFDRWVQIWLEDAGELDEALSVPDYAWLASQGILLTNYFGITHPSQPNYVATSAGDTFGFDADFFEQIADNTSSVTDILDDKCVSWATYLEDMPFSGFEGFEYKKQNTQINGYPNLKVDDYVRKHNPLIQFNSNTTPLRLSQQKNFTSFEKDLNNQMLPQWNHLTPNMTNNGHDTNDTFSGAWAKSFLEPLMANEYFYSRTLIHLTFDATKARNDSNRVYSVLLGGAVPEHLRGTKDDRFYNHYSALSTVEANWDLHTLGRWDVGANVFKLVADVTGDTYRDFPEVTGPNPSVFLNTSCPGPFTLTSPIDDHNNKPYPIPNTNVRSPKTGRTVLPSIVDMYSSMQDSPRMYYNDGVRIPDGDHPPPGY
;
A
#
# COMPACT_ATOMS: atom_id res chain seq x y z
N MET A 1 7.81 27.38 -51.26
CA MET A 1 7.62 26.30 -50.27
C MET A 1 8.21 26.78 -48.96
N PHE A 2 7.38 27.33 -48.08
CA PHE A 2 7.78 27.73 -46.72
C PHE A 2 7.52 26.53 -45.80
N ALA A 3 8.58 25.92 -45.28
CA ALA A 3 8.48 24.91 -44.24
C ALA A 3 8.43 25.62 -42.88
N ASN A 4 7.23 25.71 -42.31
CA ASN A 4 7.03 26.08 -40.92
C ASN A 4 7.53 24.91 -40.05
N ILE A 5 8.69 25.10 -39.42
CA ILE A 5 9.12 24.26 -38.30
C ILE A 5 8.42 24.84 -37.06
N ALA A 6 7.29 24.22 -36.69
CA ALA A 6 6.67 24.46 -35.40
C ALA A 6 7.54 23.79 -34.32
N LEU A 7 8.27 24.62 -33.58
CA LEU A 7 8.96 24.20 -32.37
C LEU A 7 7.89 23.95 -31.28
N LEU A 8 7.44 22.71 -31.14
CA LEU A 8 6.67 22.28 -29.97
C LEU A 8 7.61 22.28 -28.77
N ALA A 9 7.65 23.40 -28.05
CA ALA A 9 8.23 23.46 -26.72
C ALA A 9 7.31 22.68 -25.77
N THR A 10 7.57 21.39 -25.59
CA THR A 10 7.07 20.65 -24.44
C THR A 10 7.78 21.20 -23.21
N ALA A 11 7.17 22.19 -22.56
CA ALA A 11 7.53 22.54 -21.19
C ALA A 11 7.12 21.36 -20.29
N ALA A 12 8.01 20.38 -20.18
CA ALA A 12 7.97 19.39 -19.11
C ALA A 12 8.23 20.16 -17.81
N THR A 13 7.18 20.73 -17.23
CA THR A 13 7.22 21.19 -15.86
C THR A 13 7.37 19.93 -15.03
N SER A 14 8.59 19.68 -14.53
CA SER A 14 8.80 18.67 -13.50
C SER A 14 7.90 19.04 -12.33
N VAL A 15 6.86 18.25 -12.10
CA VAL A 15 6.03 18.37 -10.90
C VAL A 15 6.90 17.85 -9.76
N LEU A 16 7.70 18.76 -9.19
CA LEU A 16 8.40 18.50 -7.95
C LEU A 16 7.35 18.07 -6.91
N ALA A 17 7.69 17.11 -6.05
CA ALA A 17 6.93 16.89 -4.84
C ALA A 17 6.89 18.22 -4.07
N ARG A 18 5.71 18.81 -3.95
CA ARG A 18 5.48 20.07 -3.25
C ARG A 18 4.83 19.76 -1.90
N PRO A 19 5.14 20.51 -0.84
CA PRO A 19 4.32 20.50 0.36
C PRO A 19 2.85 20.74 -0.02
N HIS A 20 1.94 20.04 0.64
CA HIS A 20 0.48 20.19 0.45
C HIS A 20 0.08 21.67 0.55
N ASP A 21 -0.35 22.28 -0.57
CA ASP A 21 -1.00 23.60 -0.56
C ASP A 21 -2.49 23.39 -0.24
N PRO A 22 -3.01 23.85 0.90
CA PRO A 22 -4.44 23.74 1.22
C PRO A 22 -5.34 24.56 0.28
N ASN A 23 -4.79 25.41 -0.59
CA ASN A 23 -5.52 26.05 -1.71
C ASN A 23 -5.42 25.26 -3.02
N ALA A 24 -4.79 24.09 -3.01
CA ALA A 24 -4.74 23.18 -4.13
C ALA A 24 -6.16 22.72 -4.53
N GLU A 25 -6.24 22.19 -5.76
CA GLU A 25 -7.45 21.69 -6.37
C GLU A 25 -8.28 20.82 -5.42
N LYS A 26 -9.60 21.04 -5.41
CA LYS A 26 -10.51 20.30 -4.54
C LYS A 26 -10.59 18.81 -4.94
N PRO A 27 -10.79 17.89 -3.98
CA PRO A 27 -11.20 16.52 -4.26
C PRO A 27 -12.37 16.46 -5.25
N ILE A 28 -12.30 15.53 -6.19
CA ILE A 28 -13.35 15.27 -7.20
C ILE A 28 -13.77 13.80 -7.16
N PRO A 29 -14.20 13.26 -5.99
CA PRO A 29 -14.52 11.86 -5.87
C PRO A 29 -15.64 11.46 -6.82
N TYR A 30 -15.57 10.22 -7.29
CA TYR A 30 -16.53 9.56 -8.17
C TYR A 30 -16.61 10.15 -9.59
N LYS A 31 -15.74 11.11 -9.94
CA LYS A 31 -15.75 11.74 -11.28
C LYS A 31 -15.41 10.72 -12.36
N TYR A 32 -14.51 9.79 -12.06
CA TYR A 32 -14.01 8.76 -12.98
C TYR A 32 -14.44 7.35 -12.56
N ALA A 33 -15.66 7.20 -12.04
CA ALA A 33 -16.15 5.95 -11.42
C ALA A 33 -16.98 5.01 -12.33
N ALA A 34 -17.04 5.24 -13.64
CA ALA A 34 -17.82 4.41 -14.55
C ALA A 34 -17.13 3.06 -14.83
N ASN A 35 -17.82 1.93 -14.61
CA ASN A 35 -17.21 0.59 -14.75
C ASN A 35 -17.33 -0.02 -16.16
N ASN A 36 -18.29 0.41 -16.96
CA ASN A 36 -18.50 -0.21 -18.28
C ASN A 36 -17.45 0.31 -19.30
N PRO A 37 -16.92 -0.55 -20.19
CA PRO A 37 -15.85 -0.15 -21.11
C PRO A 37 -16.21 1.05 -21.99
N GLU A 38 -17.45 1.15 -22.47
CA GLU A 38 -17.89 2.26 -23.34
C GLU A 38 -17.84 3.62 -22.63
N ALA A 39 -18.19 3.68 -21.34
CA ALA A 39 -18.15 4.88 -20.53
C ALA A 39 -16.74 5.22 -20.04
N VAL A 40 -15.81 4.25 -20.04
CA VAL A 40 -14.39 4.43 -19.69
C VAL A 40 -13.61 5.11 -20.81
N LEU A 41 -13.90 4.79 -22.08
CA LEU A 41 -13.14 5.26 -23.25
C LEU A 41 -12.97 6.79 -23.33
N PRO A 42 -14.02 7.62 -23.10
CA PRO A 42 -13.86 9.08 -23.15
C PRO A 42 -12.92 9.61 -22.07
N PHE A 43 -12.94 9.03 -20.87
CA PHE A 43 -12.06 9.44 -19.78
C PHE A 43 -10.63 8.98 -20.00
N GLN A 44 -10.44 7.77 -20.52
CA GLN A 44 -9.13 7.22 -20.86
C GLN A 44 -8.35 8.15 -21.81
N ALA A 45 -9.03 8.77 -22.77
CA ALA A 45 -8.41 9.66 -23.74
C ALA A 45 -7.91 10.99 -23.15
N ILE A 46 -8.47 11.43 -22.01
CA ILE A 46 -8.19 12.74 -21.40
C ILE A 46 -7.55 12.66 -20.02
N ALA A 47 -7.43 11.47 -19.44
CA ALA A 47 -6.92 11.25 -18.10
C ALA A 47 -5.46 11.73 -17.99
N PRO A 48 -5.16 12.75 -17.17
CA PRO A 48 -3.79 13.20 -16.99
C PRO A 48 -3.00 12.14 -16.23
N THR A 49 -1.73 11.98 -16.61
CA THR A 49 -0.77 11.15 -15.87
C THR A 49 0.41 12.03 -15.51
N SER A 50 0.70 12.16 -14.22
CA SER A 50 1.86 12.94 -13.77
C SER A 50 3.14 12.28 -14.27
N PRO A 51 4.09 13.06 -14.82
CA PRO A 51 5.39 12.52 -15.13
C PRO A 51 6.02 11.99 -13.86
N GLY A 52 6.81 10.93 -13.99
CA GLY A 52 7.62 10.44 -12.89
C GLY A 52 8.71 11.45 -12.44
N VAL A 53 9.61 11.01 -11.56
CA VAL A 53 10.67 11.83 -10.96
C VAL A 53 12.04 11.23 -11.25
N PRO A 54 13.01 12.00 -11.77
CA PRO A 54 14.36 11.48 -12.02
C PRO A 54 15.13 11.29 -10.72
N LEU A 55 16.15 10.40 -10.72
CA LEU A 55 17.00 10.12 -9.55
C LEU A 55 17.62 11.38 -8.93
N SER A 56 17.94 12.39 -9.74
CA SER A 56 18.55 13.65 -9.28
C SER A 56 17.63 14.46 -8.35
N GLN A 57 16.33 14.16 -8.33
CA GLN A 57 15.34 14.82 -7.49
C GLN A 57 14.91 13.98 -6.27
N TYR A 58 15.44 12.76 -6.13
CA TYR A 58 15.09 11.89 -5.01
C TYR A 58 15.54 12.47 -3.68
N ARG A 59 14.72 12.27 -2.65
CA ARG A 59 15.08 12.41 -1.25
C ARG A 59 15.84 11.16 -0.80
N LYS A 60 17.13 11.32 -0.53
CA LYS A 60 17.96 10.22 -0.06
C LYS A 60 17.39 9.64 1.25
N GLY A 61 17.12 8.35 1.27
CA GLY A 61 16.69 7.66 2.49
C GLY A 61 17.88 7.09 3.25
N LYS A 62 17.65 6.68 4.50
CA LYS A 62 18.69 6.16 5.39
C LYS A 62 19.24 4.81 4.90
N VAL A 63 18.37 3.93 4.40
CA VAL A 63 18.74 2.59 3.91
C VAL A 63 18.52 2.46 2.41
N PHE A 64 17.33 2.83 1.93
CA PHE A 64 16.96 2.80 0.51
C PHE A 64 16.49 4.18 0.04
N ASP A 65 16.59 4.43 -1.26
CA ASP A 65 16.09 5.67 -1.88
C ASP A 65 14.76 5.46 -2.62
N ARG A 66 14.38 4.19 -2.82
CA ARG A 66 13.09 3.79 -3.39
C ARG A 66 12.52 2.59 -2.65
N TRP A 67 11.24 2.69 -2.32
CA TRP A 67 10.39 1.65 -1.76
C TRP A 67 9.45 1.15 -2.85
N VAL A 68 9.40 -0.17 -3.03
CA VAL A 68 8.46 -0.85 -3.93
C VAL A 68 7.75 -1.92 -3.13
N GLN A 69 6.47 -1.75 -2.84
CA GLN A 69 5.65 -2.82 -2.27
C GLN A 69 4.78 -3.45 -3.35
N ILE A 70 4.75 -4.78 -3.41
CA ILE A 70 3.95 -5.56 -4.34
C ILE A 70 3.04 -6.46 -3.51
N TRP A 71 1.73 -6.32 -3.70
CA TRP A 71 0.73 -7.05 -2.93
C TRP A 71 0.01 -8.05 -3.83
N LEU A 72 0.15 -9.33 -3.47
CA LEU A 72 -0.61 -10.47 -3.99
C LEU A 72 -1.82 -10.72 -3.09
N GLU A 73 -2.71 -11.64 -3.46
CA GLU A 73 -3.97 -11.89 -2.73
C GLU A 73 -4.14 -13.36 -2.33
N ASP A 74 -4.65 -13.57 -1.12
CA ASP A 74 -5.17 -14.86 -0.60
C ASP A 74 -4.24 -16.07 -0.82
N ALA A 75 -3.00 -16.02 -0.33
CA ALA A 75 -2.09 -17.18 -0.34
C ALA A 75 -2.48 -18.25 0.69
N GLY A 76 -1.95 -19.46 0.53
CA GLY A 76 -1.79 -20.37 1.66
C GLY A 76 -0.93 -19.75 2.77
N GLU A 77 -0.98 -20.31 3.99
CA GLU A 77 -0.06 -19.89 5.06
C GLU A 77 1.41 -19.99 4.60
N LEU A 78 2.31 -19.27 5.28
CA LEU A 78 3.74 -19.19 4.94
C LEU A 78 4.37 -20.52 4.46
N ASP A 79 4.13 -21.64 5.16
CA ASP A 79 4.75 -22.93 4.83
C ASP A 79 4.18 -23.54 3.53
N GLU A 80 2.88 -23.32 3.25
CA GLU A 80 2.25 -23.72 1.99
C GLU A 80 2.75 -22.86 0.84
N ALA A 81 2.82 -21.53 1.03
CA ALA A 81 3.38 -20.62 0.03
C ALA A 81 4.85 -20.96 -0.28
N LEU A 82 5.67 -21.29 0.72
CA LEU A 82 7.06 -21.69 0.51
C LEU A 82 7.22 -23.05 -0.21
N SER A 83 6.17 -23.85 -0.31
CA SER A 83 6.18 -25.07 -1.14
C SER A 83 6.13 -24.77 -2.64
N VAL A 84 5.73 -23.56 -3.02
CA VAL A 84 5.77 -23.08 -4.41
C VAL A 84 7.22 -22.74 -4.80
N PRO A 85 7.79 -23.38 -5.84
CA PRO A 85 9.20 -23.19 -6.21
C PRO A 85 9.59 -21.74 -6.51
N ASP A 86 8.69 -20.95 -7.10
CA ASP A 86 8.98 -19.56 -7.46
C ASP A 86 9.00 -18.63 -6.25
N TYR A 87 8.16 -18.86 -5.23
CA TYR A 87 8.27 -18.16 -3.95
C TYR A 87 9.51 -18.57 -3.18
N ALA A 88 9.84 -19.87 -3.14
CA ALA A 88 11.10 -20.33 -2.53
C ALA A 88 12.33 -19.71 -3.23
N TRP A 89 12.29 -19.58 -4.55
CA TRP A 89 13.33 -18.88 -5.31
C TRP A 89 13.42 -17.41 -4.93
N LEU A 90 12.30 -16.68 -4.89
CA LEU A 90 12.28 -15.27 -4.46
C LEU A 90 12.82 -15.11 -3.04
N ALA A 91 12.41 -15.96 -2.09
CA ALA A 91 12.94 -15.97 -0.72
C ALA A 91 14.47 -16.12 -0.68
N SER A 92 15.03 -16.95 -1.57
CA SER A 92 16.49 -17.14 -1.66
C SER A 92 17.25 -15.89 -2.16
N GLN A 93 16.57 -14.95 -2.81
CA GLN A 93 17.18 -13.72 -3.35
C GLN A 93 17.23 -12.57 -2.32
N GLY A 94 16.65 -12.74 -1.13
CA GLY A 94 16.49 -11.66 -0.16
C GLY A 94 16.36 -12.12 1.29
N ILE A 95 15.59 -11.39 2.09
CA ILE A 95 15.32 -11.71 3.50
C ILE A 95 13.87 -12.14 3.62
N LEU A 96 13.64 -13.40 3.98
CA LEU A 96 12.29 -13.91 4.25
C LEU A 96 11.81 -13.44 5.64
N LEU A 97 10.68 -12.75 5.70
CA LEU A 97 10.05 -12.33 6.95
C LEU A 97 9.13 -13.46 7.43
N THR A 98 9.61 -14.27 8.36
CA THR A 98 8.94 -15.53 8.79
C THR A 98 7.83 -15.34 9.81
N ASN A 99 7.66 -14.12 10.31
CA ASN A 99 6.72 -13.77 11.36
C ASN A 99 5.96 -12.48 10.98
N TYR A 100 5.52 -12.44 9.71
CA TYR A 100 4.79 -11.34 9.11
C TYR A 100 3.32 -11.73 8.91
N PHE A 101 2.41 -10.87 9.36
CA PHE A 101 0.98 -11.16 9.41
C PHE A 101 0.15 -10.15 8.62
N GLY A 102 -0.99 -10.62 8.09
CA GLY A 102 -2.10 -9.75 7.71
C GLY A 102 -2.68 -9.01 8.91
N ILE A 103 -3.61 -8.09 8.67
CA ILE A 103 -4.32 -7.36 9.73
C ILE A 103 -5.69 -7.95 10.00
N THR A 104 -6.37 -8.38 8.94
CA THR A 104 -7.74 -8.87 9.01
C THR A 104 -8.16 -9.57 7.71
N HIS A 105 -9.43 -9.98 7.61
CA HIS A 105 -10.15 -10.24 6.37
C HIS A 105 -11.39 -9.34 6.27
N PRO A 106 -11.86 -9.00 5.05
CA PRO A 106 -11.34 -9.37 3.72
C PRO A 106 -10.14 -8.52 3.29
N SER A 107 -9.81 -8.49 2.00
CA SER A 107 -8.65 -7.82 1.40
C SER A 107 -8.62 -6.30 1.63
N GLN A 108 -9.71 -5.59 1.31
CA GLN A 108 -9.76 -4.12 1.34
C GLN A 108 -9.20 -3.46 2.62
N PRO A 109 -9.58 -3.88 3.85
CA PRO A 109 -9.03 -3.29 5.07
C PRO A 109 -7.51 -3.42 5.21
N ASN A 110 -6.88 -4.44 4.64
CA ASN A 110 -5.42 -4.59 4.68
C ASN A 110 -4.70 -3.52 3.84
N TYR A 111 -5.26 -3.18 2.66
CA TYR A 111 -4.78 -2.08 1.80
C TYR A 111 -4.97 -0.71 2.48
N VAL A 112 -6.09 -0.52 3.19
CA VAL A 112 -6.33 0.69 4.00
C VAL A 112 -5.35 0.76 5.16
N ALA A 113 -5.11 -0.34 5.86
CA ALA A 113 -4.20 -0.43 7.00
C ALA A 113 -2.78 0.03 6.67
N THR A 114 -2.19 -0.45 5.57
CA THR A 114 -0.83 -0.03 5.16
C THR A 114 -0.74 1.43 4.71
N SER A 115 -1.87 2.08 4.42
CA SER A 115 -1.90 3.44 3.88
C SER A 115 -2.35 4.48 4.89
N ALA A 116 -3.16 4.08 5.88
CA ALA A 116 -3.67 4.98 6.89
C ALA A 116 -3.26 4.61 8.31
N GLY A 117 -2.66 3.46 8.59
CA GLY A 117 -2.35 3.07 9.97
C GLY A 117 -3.60 2.69 10.78
N ASP A 118 -4.75 2.46 10.14
CA ASP A 118 -5.98 1.92 10.74
C ASP A 118 -6.84 1.29 9.62
N THR A 119 -7.77 0.39 9.94
CA THR A 119 -8.70 -0.23 8.97
C THR A 119 -10.01 0.53 8.82
N PHE A 120 -10.29 1.50 9.69
CA PHE A 120 -11.56 2.23 9.87
C PHE A 120 -12.80 1.32 9.96
N GLY A 121 -12.59 0.09 10.39
CA GLY A 121 -13.61 -0.94 10.54
C GLY A 121 -14.22 -1.45 9.25
N PHE A 122 -13.50 -1.34 8.14
CA PHE A 122 -13.84 -2.05 6.91
C PHE A 122 -13.91 -3.56 7.16
N ASP A 123 -15.08 -4.16 6.92
CA ASP A 123 -15.36 -5.59 7.09
C ASP A 123 -15.86 -6.26 5.79
N ALA A 124 -15.89 -5.51 4.69
CA ALA A 124 -16.31 -5.95 3.37
C ALA A 124 -15.49 -5.29 2.25
N ASP A 125 -15.54 -5.92 1.07
CA ASP A 125 -14.87 -5.48 -0.16
C ASP A 125 -15.82 -4.60 -1.01
N PHE A 126 -16.27 -3.48 -0.45
CA PHE A 126 -17.29 -2.61 -1.04
C PHE A 126 -16.75 -1.31 -1.60
N PHE A 127 -17.60 -0.66 -2.41
CA PHE A 127 -17.32 0.65 -2.95
C PHE A 127 -17.50 1.72 -1.88
N GLU A 128 -16.46 1.96 -1.11
CA GLU A 128 -16.46 2.92 -0.01
C GLU A 128 -15.43 4.04 -0.22
N GLN A 129 -15.66 5.16 0.46
CA GLN A 129 -14.82 6.33 0.35
C GLN A 129 -14.57 6.96 1.72
N ILE A 130 -13.30 7.05 2.08
CA ILE A 130 -12.80 7.67 3.30
C ILE A 130 -12.83 9.19 3.15
N ALA A 131 -13.26 9.87 4.21
CA ALA A 131 -13.42 11.33 4.25
C ALA A 131 -12.12 12.09 3.97
N ASP A 132 -12.23 13.30 3.41
CA ASP A 132 -11.10 14.12 2.94
C ASP A 132 -10.23 14.68 4.08
N ASN A 133 -10.78 14.76 5.29
CA ASN A 133 -10.06 15.14 6.51
C ASN A 133 -9.32 13.96 7.18
N THR A 134 -9.25 12.80 6.53
CA THR A 134 -8.51 11.63 7.03
C THR A 134 -7.16 11.54 6.32
N SER A 135 -6.09 11.70 7.10
CA SER A 135 -4.72 11.61 6.55
C SER A 135 -4.33 10.18 6.15
N SER A 136 -3.43 10.07 5.18
CA SER A 136 -2.82 8.82 4.71
C SER A 136 -1.31 8.99 4.48
N VAL A 137 -0.63 7.91 4.08
CA VAL A 137 0.81 7.88 3.81
C VAL A 137 1.25 8.97 2.81
N THR A 138 0.38 9.37 1.88
CA THR A 138 0.68 10.44 0.92
C THR A 138 0.95 11.78 1.60
N ASP A 139 0.28 12.07 2.73
CA ASP A 139 0.43 13.36 3.42
C ASP A 139 1.79 13.48 4.10
N ILE A 140 2.28 12.39 4.71
CA ILE A 140 3.62 12.36 5.32
C ILE A 140 4.74 12.26 4.26
N LEU A 141 4.46 11.67 3.10
CA LEU A 141 5.38 11.68 1.96
C LEU A 141 5.48 13.08 1.33
N ASP A 142 4.35 13.75 1.13
CA ASP A 142 4.28 15.12 0.58
C ASP A 142 4.99 16.13 1.51
N ASP A 143 4.84 16.00 2.84
CA ASP A 143 5.53 16.83 3.84
C ASP A 143 7.06 16.84 3.65
N LYS A 144 7.63 15.67 3.36
CA LYS A 144 9.08 15.52 3.10
C LYS A 144 9.45 15.57 1.62
N CYS A 145 8.48 15.82 0.76
CA CYS A 145 8.62 15.83 -0.69
C CYS A 145 9.22 14.51 -1.23
N VAL A 146 8.82 13.37 -0.67
CA VAL A 146 9.14 12.03 -1.18
C VAL A 146 8.12 11.71 -2.27
N SER A 147 8.59 11.51 -3.51
CA SER A 147 7.69 11.27 -4.62
C SER A 147 7.00 9.92 -4.52
N TRP A 148 5.74 9.85 -4.93
CA TRP A 148 4.94 8.64 -4.81
C TRP A 148 4.04 8.40 -6.03
N ALA A 149 3.75 7.12 -6.29
CA ALA A 149 2.70 6.66 -7.19
C ALA A 149 2.20 5.28 -6.78
N THR A 150 0.98 4.96 -7.19
CA THR A 150 0.51 3.56 -7.27
C THR A 150 0.56 3.11 -8.72
N TYR A 151 0.77 1.82 -8.95
CA TYR A 151 0.70 1.18 -10.26
C TYR A 151 -0.17 -0.07 -10.15
N LEU A 152 -1.29 -0.10 -10.87
CA LEU A 152 -2.27 -1.18 -10.77
C LEU A 152 -2.41 -1.82 -12.15
N GLU A 153 -2.24 -3.14 -12.23
CA GLU A 153 -2.35 -3.86 -13.51
C GLU A 153 -3.77 -3.78 -14.08
N ASP A 154 -3.86 -3.62 -15.40
CA ASP A 154 -5.11 -3.45 -16.16
C ASP A 154 -6.04 -2.31 -15.70
N MET A 155 -5.60 -1.42 -14.81
CA MET A 155 -6.33 -0.19 -14.53
C MET A 155 -6.43 0.65 -15.81
N PRO A 156 -7.64 1.06 -16.23
CA PRO A 156 -7.88 1.52 -17.61
C PRO A 156 -7.16 2.84 -17.93
N PHE A 157 -7.01 3.71 -16.93
CA PHE A 157 -6.30 4.97 -17.03
C PHE A 157 -5.92 5.48 -15.63
N SER A 158 -5.00 6.46 -15.57
CA SER A 158 -4.56 7.04 -14.30
C SER A 158 -5.69 7.75 -13.57
N GLY A 159 -5.88 7.44 -12.29
CA GLY A 159 -6.95 8.02 -11.47
C GLY A 159 -8.33 7.43 -11.75
N PHE A 160 -8.41 6.20 -12.26
CA PHE A 160 -9.68 5.49 -12.38
C PHE A 160 -10.27 5.22 -10.98
N GLU A 161 -11.50 5.70 -10.76
CA GLU A 161 -12.18 5.64 -9.47
C GLU A 161 -13.25 4.53 -9.42
N GLY A 162 -13.49 3.83 -10.54
CA GLY A 162 -14.55 2.83 -10.64
C GLY A 162 -14.27 1.58 -9.82
N PHE A 163 -15.33 0.84 -9.53
CA PHE A 163 -15.29 -0.37 -8.69
C PHE A 163 -14.41 -1.46 -9.30
N GLU A 164 -14.53 -1.68 -10.61
CA GLU A 164 -13.76 -2.67 -11.35
C GLU A 164 -13.62 -2.23 -12.81
N TYR A 165 -12.59 -2.73 -13.48
CA TYR A 165 -12.47 -2.65 -14.94
C TYR A 165 -12.13 -4.03 -15.48
N LYS A 166 -13.02 -4.52 -16.34
CA LYS A 166 -12.91 -5.85 -16.93
C LYS A 166 -12.34 -5.77 -18.33
N LYS A 167 -11.15 -6.33 -18.53
CA LYS A 167 -10.59 -6.47 -19.86
C LYS A 167 -11.32 -7.59 -20.60
N GLN A 168 -11.89 -7.29 -21.77
CA GLN A 168 -12.65 -8.29 -22.52
C GLN A 168 -11.70 -9.24 -23.28
N ASN A 169 -12.03 -10.53 -23.25
CA ASN A 169 -11.60 -11.59 -24.19
C ASN A 169 -10.20 -12.21 -24.03
N THR A 170 -9.81 -12.61 -22.82
CA THR A 170 -8.71 -13.57 -22.63
C THR A 170 -9.23 -14.80 -21.89
N GLN A 171 -9.24 -15.96 -22.56
CA GLN A 171 -9.32 -17.24 -21.85
C GLN A 171 -7.91 -17.65 -21.47
N ILE A 172 -7.70 -18.00 -20.20
CA ILE A 172 -6.43 -18.55 -19.74
C ILE A 172 -6.50 -20.07 -19.77
N ASN A 173 -5.51 -20.70 -20.39
CA ASN A 173 -5.40 -22.15 -20.44
C ASN A 173 -5.36 -22.74 -19.02
N GLY A 174 -6.23 -23.71 -18.74
CA GLY A 174 -6.40 -24.29 -17.40
C GLY A 174 -7.52 -23.63 -16.58
N TYR A 175 -8.06 -22.49 -17.04
CA TYR A 175 -9.13 -21.76 -16.35
C TYR A 175 -10.29 -21.36 -17.29
N PRO A 176 -11.03 -22.34 -17.83
CA PRO A 176 -11.97 -22.14 -18.95
C PRO A 176 -13.23 -21.30 -18.63
N ASN A 177 -13.52 -21.07 -17.35
CA ASN A 177 -14.67 -20.27 -16.89
C ASN A 177 -14.29 -18.90 -16.34
N LEU A 178 -12.99 -18.59 -16.28
CA LEU A 178 -12.52 -17.31 -15.77
C LEU A 178 -12.71 -16.21 -16.83
N LYS A 179 -13.32 -15.10 -16.43
CA LYS A 179 -13.27 -13.83 -17.16
C LYS A 179 -12.10 -13.07 -16.54
N VAL A 180 -10.90 -13.42 -16.99
CA VAL A 180 -9.64 -13.09 -16.31
C VAL A 180 -9.04 -11.81 -16.87
N ASP A 181 -8.30 -11.10 -16.01
CA ASP A 181 -7.63 -9.81 -16.23
C ASP A 181 -8.45 -8.59 -15.80
N ASP A 182 -8.95 -8.63 -14.56
CA ASP A 182 -9.74 -7.56 -13.96
C ASP A 182 -8.90 -6.70 -13.00
N TYR A 183 -8.99 -5.38 -13.17
CA TYR A 183 -8.65 -4.42 -12.11
C TYR A 183 -9.83 -4.32 -11.14
N VAL A 184 -9.55 -4.32 -9.83
CA VAL A 184 -10.55 -4.02 -8.80
C VAL A 184 -10.08 -2.92 -7.86
N ARG A 185 -11.01 -2.03 -7.49
CA ARG A 185 -10.74 -0.85 -6.66
C ARG A 185 -10.25 -1.21 -5.27
N LYS A 186 -10.71 -2.32 -4.70
CA LYS A 186 -10.34 -2.78 -3.35
C LYS A 186 -8.83 -2.94 -3.16
N HIS A 187 -8.08 -3.22 -4.23
CA HIS A 187 -6.62 -3.37 -4.20
C HIS A 187 -5.84 -2.10 -4.55
N ASN A 188 -6.54 -0.99 -4.81
CA ASN A 188 -5.92 0.32 -4.92
C ASN A 188 -6.08 1.01 -3.57
N PRO A 189 -5.01 1.12 -2.76
CA PRO A 189 -5.15 1.62 -1.41
C PRO A 189 -5.47 3.13 -1.36
N LEU A 190 -4.94 3.92 -2.30
CA LEU A 190 -5.00 5.38 -2.21
C LEU A 190 -6.29 5.97 -2.77
N ILE A 191 -6.92 5.32 -3.76
CA ILE A 191 -8.17 5.79 -4.38
C ILE A 191 -9.34 5.85 -3.38
N GLN A 192 -9.21 5.11 -2.28
CA GLN A 192 -10.22 5.02 -1.22
C GLN A 192 -10.34 6.30 -0.41
N PHE A 193 -9.40 7.25 -0.51
CA PHE A 193 -9.41 8.50 0.26
C PHE A 193 -9.84 9.67 -0.60
N ASN A 194 -10.84 10.44 -0.16
CA ASN A 194 -11.23 11.68 -0.85
C ASN A 194 -10.06 12.66 -0.96
N SER A 195 -9.16 12.71 0.04
CA SER A 195 -7.95 13.53 -0.03
C SER A 195 -7.02 13.16 -1.19
N ASN A 196 -7.13 11.94 -1.73
CA ASN A 196 -6.36 11.44 -2.87
C ASN A 196 -7.08 11.53 -4.22
N THR A 197 -8.26 12.15 -4.27
CA THR A 197 -9.03 12.36 -5.52
C THR A 197 -8.90 13.77 -6.08
N THR A 198 -7.85 14.54 -5.72
CA THR A 198 -7.53 15.78 -6.44
C THR A 198 -6.95 15.45 -7.83
N PRO A 199 -7.09 16.31 -8.87
CA PRO A 199 -6.56 16.00 -10.20
C PRO A 199 -5.06 15.65 -10.20
N LEU A 200 -4.24 16.34 -9.40
CA LEU A 200 -2.84 15.97 -9.21
C LEU A 200 -2.68 14.56 -8.62
N ARG A 201 -3.33 14.25 -7.49
CA ARG A 201 -3.18 12.95 -6.83
C ARG A 201 -3.76 11.79 -7.63
N LEU A 202 -4.87 12.00 -8.36
CA LEU A 202 -5.41 11.05 -9.32
C LEU A 202 -4.39 10.72 -10.42
N SER A 203 -3.66 11.72 -10.93
CA SER A 203 -2.65 11.51 -11.97
C SER A 203 -1.40 10.74 -11.50
N GLN A 204 -1.23 10.54 -10.20
CA GLN A 204 -0.18 9.71 -9.58
C GLN A 204 -0.63 8.27 -9.33
N GLN A 205 -1.91 7.96 -9.51
CA GLN A 205 -2.44 6.61 -9.38
C GLN A 205 -2.54 6.00 -10.78
N LYS A 206 -1.57 5.15 -11.15
CA LYS A 206 -1.24 4.82 -12.54
C LYS A 206 -1.47 3.34 -12.83
N ASN A 207 -1.33 2.96 -14.10
CA ASN A 207 -1.38 1.57 -14.55
C ASN A 207 0.01 1.03 -14.94
N PHE A 208 0.11 -0.28 -15.21
CA PHE A 208 1.39 -0.92 -15.54
C PHE A 208 2.02 -0.43 -16.86
N THR A 209 1.23 0.01 -17.84
CA THR A 209 1.77 0.68 -19.04
C THR A 209 2.54 1.95 -18.65
N SER A 210 2.03 2.69 -17.65
CA SER A 210 2.71 3.87 -17.12
C SER A 210 3.93 3.49 -16.27
N PHE A 211 3.88 2.37 -15.54
CA PHE A 211 5.04 1.82 -14.83
C PHE A 211 6.19 1.54 -15.79
N GLU A 212 5.92 0.82 -16.88
CA GLU A 212 6.94 0.52 -17.91
C GLU A 212 7.50 1.79 -18.53
N LYS A 213 6.64 2.78 -18.82
CA LYS A 213 7.08 4.08 -19.31
C LYS A 213 7.98 4.80 -18.31
N ASP A 214 7.61 4.86 -17.04
CA ASP A 214 8.39 5.51 -15.99
C ASP A 214 9.71 4.75 -15.73
N LEU A 215 9.70 3.42 -15.79
CA LEU A 215 10.90 2.56 -15.69
C LEU A 215 11.87 2.83 -16.85
N ASN A 216 11.39 2.76 -18.09
CA ASN A 216 12.21 2.94 -19.30
C ASN A 216 12.79 4.35 -19.41
N ASN A 217 12.07 5.36 -18.91
CA ASN A 217 12.54 6.74 -18.90
C ASN A 217 13.38 7.09 -17.67
N GLN A 218 13.62 6.16 -16.75
CA GLN A 218 14.34 6.39 -15.49
C GLN A 218 13.66 7.45 -14.60
N MET A 219 12.34 7.38 -14.51
CA MET A 219 11.47 8.36 -13.86
C MET A 219 10.55 7.73 -12.79
N LEU A 220 10.73 6.47 -12.38
CA LEU A 220 9.95 5.91 -11.26
C LEU A 220 9.94 6.84 -10.02
N PRO A 221 8.84 6.94 -9.26
CA PRO A 221 8.82 7.64 -7.99
C PRO A 221 9.54 6.84 -6.88
N GLN A 222 9.70 7.47 -5.72
CA GLN A 222 10.39 6.87 -4.58
C GLN A 222 9.52 5.89 -3.80
N TRP A 223 8.26 6.21 -3.54
CA TRP A 223 7.30 5.28 -2.95
C TRP A 223 6.39 4.72 -4.04
N ASN A 224 6.38 3.39 -4.18
CA ASN A 224 5.61 2.70 -5.21
C ASN A 224 4.79 1.59 -4.54
N HIS A 225 3.49 1.60 -4.78
CA HIS A 225 2.61 0.48 -4.47
C HIS A 225 2.13 -0.17 -5.76
N LEU A 226 2.38 -1.47 -5.90
CA LEU A 226 2.05 -2.25 -7.07
C LEU A 226 1.06 -3.35 -6.70
N THR A 227 -0.01 -3.48 -7.48
CA THR A 227 -0.94 -4.62 -7.37
C THR A 227 -1.17 -5.21 -8.76
N PRO A 228 -0.95 -6.51 -8.94
CA PRO A 228 -1.37 -7.22 -10.15
C PRO A 228 -2.91 -7.29 -10.25
N ASN A 229 -3.40 -7.71 -11.41
CA ASN A 229 -4.83 -7.92 -11.62
C ASN A 229 -5.31 -9.18 -10.87
N MET A 230 -6.63 -9.42 -10.81
CA MET A 230 -7.23 -10.56 -10.10
C MET A 230 -6.70 -11.94 -10.53
N THR A 231 -6.18 -12.04 -11.76
CA THR A 231 -5.54 -13.26 -12.26
C THR A 231 -4.17 -13.44 -11.63
N ASN A 232 -3.33 -12.41 -11.77
CA ASN A 232 -1.90 -12.45 -11.50
C ASN A 232 -1.57 -12.31 -10.01
N ASN A 233 -2.49 -11.74 -9.23
CA ASN A 233 -2.33 -11.62 -7.79
C ASN A 233 -2.61 -12.95 -7.05
N GLY A 234 -3.29 -13.91 -7.69
CA GLY A 234 -3.58 -15.24 -7.14
C GLY A 234 -5.04 -15.50 -6.76
N HIS A 235 -5.90 -14.50 -6.72
CA HIS A 235 -7.27 -14.65 -6.21
C HIS A 235 -8.16 -15.51 -7.12
N ASP A 236 -8.19 -15.20 -8.42
CA ASP A 236 -8.94 -15.99 -9.39
C ASP A 236 -8.18 -17.25 -9.84
N THR A 237 -6.91 -17.35 -9.45
CA THR A 237 -6.00 -18.45 -9.78
C THR A 237 -5.52 -19.21 -8.53
N ASN A 238 -4.22 -19.24 -8.26
CA ASN A 238 -3.58 -19.86 -7.09
C ASN A 238 -2.12 -19.43 -6.95
N ASP A 239 -1.52 -19.80 -5.81
CA ASP A 239 -0.13 -19.55 -5.43
C ASP A 239 0.91 -19.97 -6.48
N THR A 240 0.67 -21.06 -7.23
CA THR A 240 1.61 -21.48 -8.29
C THR A 240 1.60 -20.48 -9.44
N PHE A 241 0.41 -19.98 -9.80
CA PHE A 241 0.25 -19.02 -10.89
C PHE A 241 0.80 -17.65 -10.49
N SER A 242 0.41 -17.12 -9.33
CA SER A 242 0.89 -15.83 -8.85
C SER A 242 2.38 -15.87 -8.48
N GLY A 243 2.93 -17.03 -8.07
CA GLY A 243 4.37 -17.23 -7.88
C GLY A 243 5.17 -17.15 -9.18
N ALA A 244 4.69 -17.83 -10.22
CA ALA A 244 5.29 -17.74 -11.54
C ALA A 244 5.22 -16.30 -12.09
N TRP A 245 4.08 -15.63 -11.92
CA TRP A 245 3.92 -14.22 -12.28
C TRP A 245 4.92 -13.34 -11.54
N ALA A 246 4.98 -13.41 -10.21
CA ALA A 246 5.82 -12.56 -9.37
C ALA A 246 7.31 -12.70 -9.72
N LYS A 247 7.77 -13.94 -9.95
CA LYS A 247 9.15 -14.18 -10.40
C LYS A 247 9.39 -13.61 -11.79
N SER A 248 8.50 -13.86 -12.75
CA SER A 248 8.64 -13.36 -14.11
C SER A 248 8.65 -11.84 -14.20
N PHE A 249 7.91 -11.17 -13.30
CA PHE A 249 7.89 -9.72 -13.17
C PHE A 249 9.17 -9.19 -12.49
N LEU A 250 9.59 -9.79 -11.37
CA LEU A 250 10.69 -9.28 -10.55
C LEU A 250 12.09 -9.64 -11.08
N GLU A 251 12.29 -10.81 -11.68
CA GLU A 251 13.60 -11.25 -12.16
C GLU A 251 14.24 -10.24 -13.15
N PRO A 252 13.58 -9.78 -14.22
CA PRO A 252 14.16 -8.77 -15.11
C PRO A 252 14.32 -7.40 -14.44
N LEU A 253 13.44 -7.03 -13.51
CA LEU A 253 13.56 -5.79 -12.75
C LEU A 253 14.78 -5.80 -11.82
N MET A 254 15.08 -6.94 -11.19
CA MET A 254 16.26 -7.11 -10.36
C MET A 254 17.57 -7.11 -11.16
N ALA A 255 17.52 -7.41 -12.46
CA ALA A 255 18.66 -7.27 -13.37
C ALA A 255 18.84 -5.84 -13.92
N ASN A 256 17.85 -4.96 -13.75
CA ASN A 256 17.90 -3.57 -14.21
C ASN A 256 18.52 -2.67 -13.13
N GLU A 257 19.75 -2.20 -13.33
CA GLU A 257 20.46 -1.39 -12.33
C GLU A 257 19.70 -0.11 -11.94
N TYR A 258 19.01 0.55 -12.89
CA TYR A 258 18.21 1.72 -12.56
C TYR A 258 17.09 1.38 -11.57
N PHE A 259 16.45 0.22 -11.71
CA PHE A 259 15.39 -0.24 -10.80
C PHE A 259 15.96 -0.83 -9.50
N TYR A 260 17.05 -1.59 -9.58
CA TYR A 260 17.54 -2.40 -8.48
C TYR A 260 18.34 -1.59 -7.46
N SER A 261 19.14 -0.63 -7.92
CA SER A 261 20.07 0.11 -7.06
C SER A 261 19.33 0.90 -5.98
N ARG A 262 19.74 0.70 -4.72
CA ARG A 262 19.15 1.32 -3.51
C ARG A 262 17.62 1.24 -3.44
N THR A 263 17.03 0.21 -4.03
CA THR A 263 15.60 -0.10 -3.90
C THR A 263 15.40 -1.19 -2.86
N LEU A 264 14.47 -0.97 -1.94
CA LEU A 264 13.92 -2.03 -1.10
C LEU A 264 12.57 -2.44 -1.68
N ILE A 265 12.46 -3.71 -2.04
CA ILE A 265 11.24 -4.31 -2.58
C ILE A 265 10.63 -5.16 -1.47
N HIS A 266 9.35 -4.99 -1.20
CA HIS A 266 8.57 -5.79 -0.27
C HIS A 266 7.47 -6.51 -1.03
N LEU A 267 7.65 -7.81 -1.26
CA LEU A 267 6.63 -8.67 -1.86
C LEU A 267 5.89 -9.38 -0.73
N THR A 268 4.56 -9.25 -0.70
CA THR A 268 3.70 -9.81 0.35
C THR A 268 2.32 -10.14 -0.20
N PHE A 269 1.50 -10.76 0.65
CA PHE A 269 0.05 -10.87 0.46
C PHE A 269 -0.68 -9.92 1.42
N ASP A 270 -1.95 -9.66 1.11
CA ASP A 270 -2.89 -8.90 1.94
C ASP A 270 -3.46 -9.74 3.11
N ALA A 271 -3.68 -11.03 2.90
CA ALA A 271 -4.12 -11.98 3.90
C ALA A 271 -3.82 -13.41 3.43
N THR A 272 -3.97 -14.37 4.35
CA THR A 272 -4.07 -15.78 4.00
C THR A 272 -5.46 -16.07 3.41
N LYS A 273 -5.60 -17.19 2.70
CA LYS A 273 -6.89 -17.60 2.14
C LYS A 273 -7.87 -18.10 3.20
N ALA A 274 -7.36 -18.74 4.25
CA ALA A 274 -8.17 -19.39 5.26
C ALA A 274 -8.43 -18.45 6.45
N ARG A 275 -9.71 -18.20 6.75
CA ARG A 275 -10.09 -17.28 7.83
C ARG A 275 -9.90 -17.84 9.24
N ASN A 276 -9.54 -19.11 9.37
CA ASN A 276 -9.38 -19.81 10.65
C ASN A 276 -7.92 -20.20 10.93
N ASP A 277 -6.98 -19.63 10.18
CA ASP A 277 -5.55 -19.82 10.36
C ASP A 277 -4.91 -18.64 11.14
N SER A 278 -3.59 -18.58 11.19
CA SER A 278 -2.84 -17.53 11.92
C SER A 278 -2.70 -16.20 11.16
N ASN A 279 -3.26 -16.07 9.96
CA ASN A 279 -3.05 -14.97 9.01
C ASN A 279 -1.57 -14.64 8.76
N ARG A 280 -0.71 -15.66 8.83
CA ARG A 280 0.74 -15.54 8.63
C ARG A 280 1.09 -15.72 7.16
N VAL A 281 1.27 -14.60 6.48
CA VAL A 281 1.47 -14.54 5.03
C VAL A 281 2.94 -14.66 4.63
N TYR A 282 3.19 -15.15 3.42
CA TYR A 282 4.52 -15.06 2.80
C TYR A 282 4.90 -13.59 2.61
N SER A 283 6.10 -13.23 3.08
CA SER A 283 6.63 -11.87 2.89
C SER A 283 8.15 -11.89 2.76
N VAL A 284 8.68 -11.20 1.76
CA VAL A 284 10.13 -11.16 1.46
C VAL A 284 10.60 -9.74 1.14
N LEU A 285 11.79 -9.41 1.63
CA LEU A 285 12.52 -8.20 1.27
C LEU A 285 13.55 -8.52 0.18
N LEU A 286 13.46 -7.83 -0.96
CA LEU A 286 14.33 -7.97 -2.12
C LEU A 286 14.94 -6.61 -2.49
N GLY A 287 15.76 -6.57 -3.54
CA GLY A 287 16.30 -5.34 -4.12
C GLY A 287 17.73 -5.01 -3.68
N GLY A 288 18.34 -4.03 -4.33
CA GLY A 288 19.73 -3.64 -4.11
C GLY A 288 19.99 -2.96 -2.75
N ALA A 289 18.93 -2.61 -2.00
CA ALA A 289 19.05 -2.16 -0.63
C ALA A 289 19.31 -3.32 0.35
N VAL A 290 19.06 -4.57 -0.03
CA VAL A 290 19.37 -5.77 0.78
C VAL A 290 20.86 -6.10 0.61
N PRO A 291 21.68 -6.02 1.69
CA PRO A 291 23.09 -6.40 1.64
C PRO A 291 23.27 -7.85 1.17
N GLU A 292 24.30 -8.10 0.38
CA GLU A 292 24.56 -9.42 -0.20
C GLU A 292 24.64 -10.55 0.85
N HIS A 293 25.26 -10.28 2.00
CA HIS A 293 25.38 -11.25 3.11
C HIS A 293 24.06 -11.57 3.82
N LEU A 294 22.97 -10.83 3.55
CA LEU A 294 21.63 -11.10 4.09
C LEU A 294 20.72 -11.81 3.07
N ARG A 295 21.15 -12.02 1.84
CA ARG A 295 20.35 -12.76 0.85
C ARG A 295 20.26 -14.24 1.23
N GLY A 296 19.06 -14.80 1.11
CA GLY A 296 18.73 -16.17 1.55
C GLY A 296 18.59 -16.32 3.07
N THR A 297 18.59 -15.22 3.83
CA THR A 297 18.41 -15.27 5.29
C THR A 297 16.94 -15.11 5.69
N LYS A 298 16.67 -15.26 6.97
CA LYS A 298 15.34 -15.14 7.57
C LYS A 298 15.36 -14.07 8.66
N ASP A 299 14.25 -13.37 8.80
CA ASP A 299 13.93 -12.49 9.91
C ASP A 299 12.70 -13.03 10.64
N ASP A 300 12.80 -13.22 11.95
CA ASP A 300 11.78 -13.83 12.82
C ASP A 300 11.08 -12.81 13.73
N ARG A 301 11.42 -11.51 13.59
CA ARG A 301 10.74 -10.43 14.31
C ARG A 301 9.27 -10.34 13.90
N PHE A 302 8.42 -10.00 14.85
CA PHE A 302 7.00 -9.77 14.62
C PHE A 302 6.77 -8.56 13.73
N TYR A 303 6.08 -8.75 12.61
CA TYR A 303 5.65 -7.69 11.71
C TYR A 303 4.20 -7.91 11.27
N ASN A 304 3.57 -6.83 10.86
CA ASN A 304 2.27 -6.86 10.18
C ASN A 304 2.22 -5.74 9.14
N HIS A 305 1.09 -5.51 8.48
CA HIS A 305 1.02 -4.48 7.43
C HIS A 305 1.33 -3.05 7.89
N TYR A 306 1.11 -2.71 9.16
CA TYR A 306 1.55 -1.42 9.70
C TYR A 306 3.08 -1.29 9.76
N SER A 307 3.80 -2.42 9.77
CA SER A 307 5.27 -2.44 9.75
C SER A 307 5.85 -1.98 8.41
N ALA A 308 5.13 -2.15 7.30
CA ALA A 308 5.54 -1.57 6.01
C ALA A 308 5.49 -0.04 6.06
N LEU A 309 4.42 0.53 6.62
CA LEU A 309 4.25 1.97 6.80
C LEU A 309 5.30 2.56 7.75
N SER A 310 5.49 1.98 8.94
CA SER A 310 6.49 2.46 9.89
C SER A 310 7.92 2.37 9.34
N THR A 311 8.20 1.40 8.46
CA THR A 311 9.50 1.27 7.78
C THR A 311 9.74 2.40 6.78
N VAL A 312 8.72 2.80 6.03
CA VAL A 312 8.77 3.98 5.14
C VAL A 312 9.00 5.24 5.96
N GLU A 313 8.27 5.42 7.07
CA GLU A 313 8.44 6.54 7.99
C GLU A 313 9.87 6.63 8.54
N ALA A 314 10.40 5.51 9.04
CA ALA A 314 11.73 5.45 9.64
C ALA A 314 12.84 5.74 8.61
N ASN A 315 12.71 5.22 7.39
CA ASN A 315 13.73 5.36 6.34
C ASN A 315 13.93 6.82 5.88
N TRP A 316 12.85 7.60 5.76
CA TRP A 316 12.92 9.00 5.34
C TRP A 316 12.78 10.02 6.46
N ASP A 317 12.70 9.56 7.72
CA ASP A 317 12.48 10.44 8.87
C ASP A 317 11.17 11.24 8.75
N LEU A 318 10.12 10.56 8.30
CA LEU A 318 8.79 11.12 8.18
C LEU A 318 8.15 11.30 9.56
N HIS A 319 7.11 12.11 9.59
CA HIS A 319 6.15 12.09 10.67
C HIS A 319 5.30 10.81 10.64
N THR A 320 4.63 10.51 11.75
CA THR A 320 3.65 9.42 11.86
C THR A 320 2.23 9.95 11.59
N LEU A 321 1.30 9.05 11.30
CA LEU A 321 -0.14 9.32 11.21
C LEU A 321 -0.83 9.39 12.58
N GLY A 322 -0.14 8.98 13.65
CA GLY A 322 -0.67 9.04 15.02
C GLY A 322 -1.67 7.91 15.32
N ARG A 323 -1.56 6.80 14.58
CA ARG A 323 -2.42 5.62 14.66
C ARG A 323 -1.56 4.39 14.95
N TRP A 324 -1.90 3.21 14.42
CA TRP A 324 -1.17 1.96 14.69
C TRP A 324 0.20 1.87 14.02
N ASP A 325 0.50 2.77 13.08
CA ASP A 325 1.83 2.99 12.51
C ASP A 325 2.88 3.32 13.57
N VAL A 326 2.51 4.11 14.58
CA VAL A 326 3.43 4.58 15.63
C VAL A 326 4.01 3.43 16.45
N GLY A 327 3.15 2.45 16.75
CA GLY A 327 3.46 1.28 17.54
C GLY A 327 3.97 0.09 16.72
N ALA A 328 3.90 0.12 15.40
CA ALA A 328 4.36 -0.98 14.56
C ALA A 328 5.89 -1.15 14.61
N ASN A 329 6.37 -2.39 14.49
CA ASN A 329 7.80 -2.64 14.36
C ASN A 329 8.29 -2.17 12.99
N VAL A 330 9.50 -1.62 12.94
CA VAL A 330 10.20 -1.29 11.69
C VAL A 330 11.00 -2.51 11.25
N PHE A 331 11.02 -2.82 9.95
CA PHE A 331 11.79 -3.94 9.42
C PHE A 331 13.24 -3.88 9.85
N LYS A 332 13.78 -5.03 10.25
CA LYS A 332 15.09 -5.12 10.92
C LYS A 332 16.20 -4.42 10.15
N LEU A 333 16.20 -4.60 8.83
CA LEU A 333 17.13 -3.96 7.91
C LEU A 333 17.19 -2.42 8.08
N VAL A 334 16.05 -1.79 8.38
CA VAL A 334 15.93 -0.34 8.60
C VAL A 334 16.11 0.00 10.07
N ALA A 335 15.47 -0.74 10.98
CA ALA A 335 15.52 -0.50 12.42
C ALA A 335 16.94 -0.53 12.99
N ASP A 336 17.81 -1.41 12.48
CA ASP A 336 19.22 -1.47 12.89
C ASP A 336 19.99 -0.19 12.53
N VAL A 337 19.55 0.56 11.50
CA VAL A 337 20.16 1.85 11.09
C VAL A 337 19.50 3.03 11.79
N THR A 338 18.18 2.99 11.97
CA THR A 338 17.41 4.10 12.55
C THR A 338 17.36 4.08 14.07
N GLY A 339 17.73 2.96 14.69
CA GLY A 339 17.74 2.77 16.12
C GLY A 339 16.38 2.39 16.71
N ASP A 340 15.39 2.06 15.88
CA ASP A 340 14.07 1.59 16.30
C ASP A 340 14.15 0.30 17.14
N THR A 341 13.15 0.07 18.00
CA THR A 341 13.10 -1.11 18.88
C THR A 341 12.08 -2.13 18.41
N TYR A 342 12.48 -3.39 18.48
CA TYR A 342 11.57 -4.53 18.30
C TYR A 342 10.80 -4.81 19.58
N ARG A 343 9.53 -5.13 19.43
CA ARG A 343 8.66 -5.59 20.51
C ARG A 343 7.87 -6.80 20.03
N ASP A 344 7.77 -7.80 20.91
CA ASP A 344 7.06 -9.03 20.59
C ASP A 344 5.56 -8.88 20.89
N PHE A 345 4.74 -9.67 20.18
CA PHE A 345 3.31 -9.83 20.44
C PHE A 345 2.99 -11.32 20.65
N PRO A 346 3.31 -11.91 21.83
CA PRO A 346 3.18 -13.35 22.07
C PRO A 346 1.77 -13.91 21.91
N GLU A 347 0.74 -13.10 22.05
CA GLU A 347 -0.65 -13.48 21.82
C GLU A 347 -0.92 -13.81 20.34
N VAL A 348 -0.10 -13.30 19.41
CA VAL A 348 -0.11 -13.64 17.98
C VAL A 348 0.97 -14.67 17.64
N THR A 349 2.18 -14.50 18.18
CA THR A 349 3.37 -15.25 17.73
C THR A 349 3.78 -16.41 18.64
N GLY A 350 3.15 -16.54 19.79
CA GLY A 350 3.48 -17.55 20.80
C GLY A 350 3.08 -18.96 20.39
N PRO A 351 3.51 -19.99 21.14
CA PRO A 351 3.20 -21.39 20.84
C PRO A 351 1.71 -21.74 20.98
N ASN A 352 0.93 -20.89 21.66
CA ASN A 352 -0.52 -21.01 21.82
C ASN A 352 -1.13 -19.62 21.56
N PRO A 353 -1.29 -19.21 20.29
CA PRO A 353 -1.82 -17.88 19.96
C PRO A 353 -3.28 -17.76 20.41
N SER A 354 -3.64 -16.57 20.87
CA SER A 354 -5.01 -16.18 21.25
C SER A 354 -5.57 -15.05 20.39
N VAL A 355 -4.75 -14.46 19.51
CA VAL A 355 -5.11 -13.41 18.54
C VAL A 355 -4.62 -13.87 17.18
N PHE A 356 -5.50 -13.91 16.18
CA PHE A 356 -5.22 -14.45 14.85
C PHE A 356 -5.20 -13.38 13.75
N LEU A 357 -5.60 -12.14 14.06
CA LEU A 357 -5.64 -11.02 13.11
C LEU A 357 -6.43 -11.36 11.83
N ASN A 358 -7.54 -12.06 11.98
CA ASN A 358 -8.34 -12.60 10.87
C ASN A 358 -9.73 -11.94 10.75
N THR A 359 -10.12 -11.09 11.71
CA THR A 359 -11.47 -10.55 11.84
C THR A 359 -11.42 -9.04 12.03
N SER A 360 -12.21 -8.32 11.24
CA SER A 360 -12.18 -6.85 11.25
C SER A 360 -12.76 -6.30 12.54
N CYS A 361 -12.02 -5.37 13.15
CA CYS A 361 -12.51 -4.56 14.24
C CYS A 361 -13.69 -3.69 13.76
N PRO A 362 -14.73 -3.44 14.59
CA PRO A 362 -15.77 -2.48 14.27
C PRO A 362 -15.25 -1.04 14.09
N GLY A 363 -15.95 -0.25 13.29
CA GLY A 363 -15.60 1.14 12.98
C GLY A 363 -16.60 1.80 12.02
N PRO A 364 -16.27 2.99 11.48
CA PRO A 364 -17.14 3.71 10.55
C PRO A 364 -17.61 2.91 9.34
N PHE A 365 -16.81 1.97 8.84
CA PHE A 365 -17.14 1.17 7.66
C PHE A 365 -17.67 -0.22 7.97
N THR A 366 -17.99 -0.51 9.23
CA THR A 366 -18.61 -1.78 9.62
C THR A 366 -20.04 -1.82 9.10
N LEU A 367 -20.38 -2.90 8.42
CA LEU A 367 -21.71 -3.11 7.89
C LEU A 367 -22.70 -3.38 9.01
N THR A 368 -23.62 -2.44 9.21
CA THR A 368 -24.81 -2.69 10.03
C THR A 368 -26.04 -3.04 9.18
N SER A 369 -25.96 -2.83 7.87
CA SER A 369 -27.01 -3.10 6.86
C SER A 369 -26.41 -3.07 5.43
N PRO A 370 -27.01 -3.75 4.42
CA PRO A 370 -26.57 -3.69 3.02
C PRO A 370 -26.65 -2.31 2.34
N ILE A 371 -27.32 -1.34 2.98
CA ILE A 371 -27.45 0.06 2.55
C ILE A 371 -27.13 0.94 3.77
N ASP A 372 -25.92 0.83 4.29
CA ASP A 372 -25.47 1.66 5.41
C ASP A 372 -24.87 2.95 4.85
N ASP A 373 -25.42 4.10 5.27
CA ASP A 373 -24.87 5.40 4.92
C ASP A 373 -23.73 5.73 5.88
N HIS A 374 -22.52 5.31 5.51
CA HIS A 374 -21.31 5.52 6.30
C HIS A 374 -20.93 7.00 6.48
N ASN A 375 -21.60 7.94 5.77
CA ASN A 375 -21.23 9.37 5.74
C ASN A 375 -21.36 10.11 7.09
N ASN A 376 -21.99 9.53 8.11
CA ASN A 376 -22.17 10.14 9.43
C ASN A 376 -21.52 9.38 10.59
N LYS A 377 -20.78 8.29 10.32
CA LYS A 377 -20.14 7.54 11.41
C LYS A 377 -18.85 8.22 11.86
N PRO A 378 -18.68 8.44 13.17
CA PRO A 378 -17.52 9.16 13.67
C PRO A 378 -16.23 8.36 13.50
N TYR A 379 -15.22 8.95 12.86
CA TYR A 379 -13.89 8.36 12.78
C TYR A 379 -13.18 8.33 14.15
N PRO A 380 -12.30 7.33 14.37
CA PRO A 380 -11.32 7.35 15.44
C PRO A 380 -10.43 8.60 15.37
N ILE A 381 -10.09 9.14 16.53
CA ILE A 381 -9.26 10.35 16.64
C ILE A 381 -7.80 9.93 16.77
N PRO A 382 -6.88 10.33 15.87
CA PRO A 382 -5.46 10.06 16.01
C PRO A 382 -4.92 10.58 17.35
N ASN A 383 -4.02 9.84 17.97
CA ASN A 383 -3.37 10.29 19.19
C ASN A 383 -2.29 11.30 18.81
N THR A 384 -2.53 12.60 19.00
CA THR A 384 -1.60 13.66 18.58
C THR A 384 -0.39 13.80 19.50
N ASN A 385 -0.43 13.15 20.68
CA ASN A 385 0.62 13.24 21.69
C ASN A 385 1.59 12.05 21.64
N VAL A 386 1.24 11.00 20.91
CA VAL A 386 2.04 9.78 20.80
C VAL A 386 3.33 10.03 20.01
N ARG A 387 4.36 9.25 20.33
CA ARG A 387 5.65 9.29 19.64
C ARG A 387 6.14 7.88 19.39
N SER A 388 6.84 7.66 18.29
CA SER A 388 7.47 6.36 18.04
C SER A 388 8.41 5.98 19.18
N PRO A 389 8.34 4.74 19.71
CA PRO A 389 9.19 4.29 20.80
C PRO A 389 10.68 4.46 20.48
N LYS A 390 11.44 4.98 21.46
CA LYS A 390 12.90 5.26 21.41
C LYS A 390 13.34 6.33 20.41
N THR A 391 12.80 6.37 19.19
CA THR A 391 13.21 7.31 18.14
C THR A 391 12.48 8.65 18.21
N GLY A 392 11.31 8.71 18.84
CA GLY A 392 10.64 9.95 19.19
C GLY A 392 10.01 10.71 18.03
N ARG A 393 9.84 10.07 16.85
CA ARG A 393 9.12 10.65 15.70
C ARG A 393 7.73 11.10 16.13
N THR A 394 7.34 12.29 15.70
CA THR A 394 6.06 12.91 16.05
C THR A 394 5.01 12.66 14.99
N VAL A 395 3.76 12.76 15.41
CA VAL A 395 2.62 12.94 14.52
C VAL A 395 2.81 14.16 13.63
N LEU A 396 2.32 14.07 12.39
CA LEU A 396 2.38 15.15 11.41
C LEU A 396 1.72 16.43 11.97
N PRO A 397 2.36 17.61 11.90
CA PRO A 397 1.82 18.83 12.50
C PRO A 397 0.40 19.19 12.05
N SER A 398 0.04 18.96 10.78
CA SER A 398 -1.32 19.22 10.29
C SER A 398 -2.38 18.31 10.92
N ILE A 399 -2.01 17.08 11.30
CA ILE A 399 -2.88 16.17 12.09
C ILE A 399 -3.01 16.71 13.52
N VAL A 400 -1.89 17.18 14.12
CA VAL A 400 -1.90 17.79 15.46
C VAL A 400 -2.81 19.02 15.51
N ASP A 401 -2.70 19.91 14.53
CA ASP A 401 -3.52 21.12 14.43
C ASP A 401 -5.02 20.80 14.32
N MET A 402 -5.35 19.71 13.63
CA MET A 402 -6.74 19.28 13.42
C MET A 402 -7.36 18.58 14.64
N TYR A 403 -6.58 17.76 15.36
CA TYR A 403 -7.11 16.81 16.35
C TYR A 403 -6.64 17.04 17.80
N SER A 404 -5.73 17.98 18.06
CA SER A 404 -5.17 18.19 19.42
C SER A 404 -6.20 18.58 20.49
N SER A 405 -7.30 19.23 20.09
CA SER A 405 -8.40 19.58 21.00
C SER A 405 -9.33 18.40 21.33
N MET A 406 -9.15 17.25 20.66
CA MET A 406 -10.03 16.08 20.76
C MET A 406 -9.40 14.90 21.51
N GLN A 407 -8.26 15.10 22.20
CA GLN A 407 -7.48 14.00 22.80
C GLN A 407 -8.16 13.34 24.01
N ASP A 408 -9.13 14.01 24.65
CA ASP A 408 -9.96 13.42 25.72
C ASP A 408 -11.16 12.63 25.17
N SER A 409 -11.31 12.53 23.85
CA SER A 409 -12.40 11.78 23.21
C SER A 409 -12.27 10.28 23.48
N PRO A 410 -13.37 9.57 23.77
CA PRO A 410 -13.35 8.09 23.86
C PRO A 410 -12.98 7.41 22.54
N ARG A 411 -13.01 8.15 21.42
CA ARG A 411 -12.58 7.67 20.09
C ARG A 411 -11.07 7.78 19.86
N MET A 412 -10.31 8.31 20.83
CA MET A 412 -8.85 8.31 20.81
C MET A 412 -8.38 7.09 21.60
N TYR A 413 -7.95 6.03 20.91
CA TYR A 413 -7.52 4.77 21.52
C TYR A 413 -6.13 4.31 21.06
N TYR A 414 -5.50 5.07 20.14
CA TYR A 414 -4.19 4.74 19.61
C TYR A 414 -3.09 4.94 20.65
N ASN A 415 -2.12 4.05 20.63
CA ASN A 415 -0.96 4.07 21.52
C ASN A 415 0.30 3.67 20.74
N ASP A 416 1.44 3.72 21.42
CA ASP A 416 2.73 3.39 20.84
C ASP A 416 3.06 1.90 20.92
N GLY A 417 2.13 1.01 21.25
CA GLY A 417 2.32 -0.44 21.42
C GLY A 417 2.07 -1.26 20.15
N VAL A 418 2.61 -2.49 20.12
CA VAL A 418 2.42 -3.45 19.02
C VAL A 418 1.07 -4.19 19.05
N ARG A 419 0.33 -4.07 20.16
CA ARG A 419 -0.99 -4.70 20.32
C ARG A 419 -2.02 -3.83 19.63
N ILE A 420 -2.63 -4.38 18.59
CA ILE A 420 -3.69 -3.74 17.81
C ILE A 420 -5.03 -4.45 18.12
N PRO A 421 -6.17 -3.73 18.04
CA PRO A 421 -7.48 -4.35 18.16
C PRO A 421 -7.78 -5.25 16.96
N ASP A 422 -8.65 -6.23 17.19
CA ASP A 422 -9.26 -7.06 16.16
C ASP A 422 -10.79 -7.17 16.42
N GLY A 423 -11.50 -7.95 15.62
CA GLY A 423 -12.94 -8.14 15.76
C GLY A 423 -13.38 -8.76 17.09
N ASP A 424 -12.54 -9.57 17.73
CA ASP A 424 -12.83 -10.21 19.02
C ASP A 424 -12.41 -9.32 20.22
N HIS A 425 -11.49 -8.37 19.97
CA HIS A 425 -10.92 -7.47 20.96
C HIS A 425 -11.01 -6.00 20.48
N PRO A 426 -12.23 -5.46 20.30
CA PRO A 426 -12.41 -4.09 19.82
C PRO A 426 -11.90 -3.05 20.83
N PRO A 427 -11.50 -1.85 20.38
CA PRO A 427 -11.12 -0.77 21.28
C PRO A 427 -12.34 -0.34 22.13
N PRO A 428 -12.13 0.11 23.37
CA PRO A 428 -13.22 0.57 24.23
C PRO A 428 -14.07 1.66 23.55
N GLY A 429 -15.38 1.44 23.47
CA GLY A 429 -16.33 2.41 22.90
C GLY A 429 -16.78 2.14 21.47
N TYR A 430 -16.37 1.02 20.86
CA TYR A 430 -16.92 0.48 19.61
C TYR A 430 -17.62 -0.86 19.82
#